data_AF-A0AAE1NIS8-F1
#
_entry.id   AF-A0AAE1NIS8-F1
#
_cell.length_a   1.000
_cell.length_b   1.000
_cell.length_c   1.000
_cell.angle_alpha   90.00
_cell.angle_beta   90.00
_cell.angle_gamma   90.00
#
_symmetry.space_group_name_H-M   'P 1'
#
loop_
_entity.id
_entity.type
_entity.pdbx_description
1 polymer ?
#
loop_
_entity_poly.entity_id
_entity_poly.type
_entity_poly.pdbx_seq_one_letter_code
_entity_poly.pdbx_strand_id
1 'polypeptide(L)'
;MVVAASVITKTTGAGVDVTEPPLVPCSLEVSESCPAEDGTYPVYLPHPDHCSMFCTCNGGVAFEQQCQLDLLWNDVLNVCDWPENVNCGMRPNP
;
A
#
# COMPACT_ATOMS: atom_id res chain seq x y z
N MET A 1 41.65 -23.36 8.44
CA MET A 1 41.28 -22.42 7.37
C MET A 1 39.89 -21.92 7.69
N VAL A 2 39.77 -20.66 8.09
CA VAL A 2 38.50 -20.00 8.42
C VAL A 2 38.07 -19.18 7.21
N VAL A 3 36.82 -19.33 6.76
CA VAL A 3 36.05 -18.23 6.19
C VAL A 3 34.58 -18.44 6.57
N ALA A 4 34.10 -17.60 7.48
CA ALA A 4 32.69 -17.36 7.72
C ALA A 4 32.27 -16.13 6.92
N ALA A 5 31.10 -16.17 6.28
CA ALA A 5 30.36 -15.00 5.78
C ALA A 5 28.89 -15.41 5.66
N SER A 6 28.02 -15.11 6.62
CA SER A 6 27.34 -13.83 6.92
C SER A 6 25.89 -13.87 6.43
N VAL A 7 25.01 -13.72 7.42
CA VAL A 7 23.55 -13.72 7.42
C VAL A 7 23.00 -12.64 6.47
N ILE A 8 22.11 -12.99 5.53
CA ILE A 8 21.21 -12.01 4.88
C ILE A 8 19.82 -12.11 5.50
N THR A 9 19.72 -11.74 6.77
CA THR A 9 18.44 -11.30 7.32
C THR A 9 18.04 -10.07 6.51
N LYS A 10 16.91 -10.12 5.81
CA LYS A 10 16.22 -8.93 5.31
C LYS A 10 15.85 -8.05 6.52
N THR A 11 16.79 -7.22 6.95
CA THR A 11 16.55 -6.17 7.94
C THR A 11 16.07 -4.94 7.21
N THR A 12 14.76 -4.81 7.05
CA THR A 12 14.11 -3.50 6.96
C THR A 12 12.75 -3.60 7.64
N GLY A 13 12.76 -3.97 8.91
CA GLY A 13 11.68 -3.56 9.80
C GLY A 13 11.93 -2.10 10.13
N ALA A 14 11.21 -1.20 9.46
CA ALA A 14 11.10 0.17 9.91
C ALA A 14 10.55 0.14 11.34
N GLY A 15 11.31 0.66 12.30
CA GLY A 15 10.86 0.75 13.69
C GLY A 15 9.58 1.59 13.75
N VAL A 16 8.50 0.98 14.25
CA VAL A 16 7.22 1.65 14.45
C VAL A 16 7.31 2.45 15.74
N ASP A 17 7.41 3.77 15.62
CA ASP A 17 7.23 4.71 16.73
C ASP A 17 5.73 4.70 17.12
N VAL A 18 5.41 4.25 18.33
CA VAL A 18 4.05 3.88 18.76
C VAL A 18 3.17 5.11 19.11
N THR A 19 3.58 6.29 18.66
CA THR A 19 2.94 7.58 18.96
C THR A 19 2.09 8.14 17.80
N GLU A 20 2.26 7.59 16.58
CA GLU A 20 1.44 7.85 15.38
C GLU A 20 0.68 6.57 15.02
N PRO A 21 -0.59 6.60 14.53
CA PRO A 21 -1.23 5.39 14.00
C PRO A 21 -0.27 4.71 13.02
N PRO A 22 0.03 3.41 13.19
CA PRO A 22 1.11 2.77 12.46
C PRO A 22 0.80 2.85 10.98
N LEU A 23 1.62 3.61 10.24
CA LEU A 23 1.56 3.66 8.79
C LEU A 23 1.95 2.28 8.28
N VAL A 24 0.94 1.48 7.89
CA VAL A 24 1.16 0.14 7.34
C VAL A 24 1.60 0.30 5.89
N PRO A 25 2.82 -0.09 5.50
CA PRO A 25 3.24 -0.02 4.12
C PRO A 25 2.50 -1.06 3.28
N CYS A 26 2.10 -0.71 2.06
CA CYS A 26 1.68 -1.67 1.05
C CYS A 26 2.88 -2.53 0.60
N SER A 27 2.61 -3.52 -0.25
CA SER A 27 3.68 -4.37 -0.79
C SER A 27 4.77 -3.55 -1.51
N LEU A 28 6.00 -4.09 -1.52
CA LEU A 28 7.14 -3.44 -2.17
C LEU A 28 6.89 -3.23 -3.67
N GLU A 29 6.20 -4.16 -4.32
CA GLU A 29 5.83 -4.07 -5.74
C GLU A 29 4.93 -2.87 -6.02
N VAL A 30 4.01 -2.54 -5.10
CA VAL A 30 3.17 -1.35 -5.20
C VAL A 30 3.99 -0.08 -4.95
N SER A 31 4.92 -0.12 -3.99
CA SER A 31 5.80 1.03 -3.69
C SER A 31 6.70 1.40 -4.87
N GLU A 32 7.10 0.44 -5.71
CA GLU A 32 7.84 0.72 -6.96
C GLU A 32 7.05 1.55 -7.97
N SER A 33 5.71 1.61 -7.84
CA SER A 33 4.84 2.45 -8.66
C SER A 33 4.66 3.87 -8.11
N CYS A 34 5.17 4.15 -6.90
CA CYS A 34 5.15 5.50 -6.35
C CYS A 34 6.21 6.39 -7.01
N PRO A 35 5.91 7.70 -7.18
CA PRO A 35 6.96 8.65 -7.53
C PRO A 35 7.97 8.77 -6.38
N ALA A 36 9.25 8.95 -6.72
CA ALA A 36 10.32 9.07 -5.72
C ALA A 36 10.15 10.28 -4.79
N GLU A 37 9.49 11.35 -5.28
CA GLU A 37 9.17 12.54 -4.50
C GLU A 37 7.68 12.87 -4.61
N ASP A 38 7.12 13.47 -3.56
CA ASP A 38 5.72 13.86 -3.54
C ASP A 38 5.46 15.04 -4.48
N GLY A 39 4.38 14.94 -5.25
CA GLY A 39 3.92 15.98 -6.16
C GLY A 39 2.92 16.94 -5.51
N THR A 40 2.37 17.84 -6.33
CA THR A 40 1.27 18.74 -5.91
C THR A 40 -0.01 17.98 -5.57
N TYR A 41 -0.21 16.79 -6.16
CA TYR A 41 -1.38 15.95 -5.96
C TYR A 41 -0.96 14.60 -5.38
N PRO A 42 -1.76 14.03 -4.46
CA PRO A 42 -1.51 12.69 -3.94
C PRO A 42 -1.63 11.66 -5.05
N VAL A 43 -0.83 10.60 -4.95
CA VAL A 43 -0.91 9.43 -5.82
C VAL A 43 -1.57 8.30 -5.06
N TYR A 44 -2.59 7.72 -5.68
CA TYR A 44 -3.32 6.57 -5.17
C TYR A 44 -3.09 5.36 -6.08
N LEU A 45 -2.94 4.18 -5.47
CA LEU A 45 -2.70 2.92 -6.16
C LEU A 45 -3.68 1.86 -5.63
N PRO A 46 -4.12 0.88 -6.46
CA PRO A 46 -4.91 -0.24 -5.97
C PRO A 46 -4.13 -1.11 -4.99
N HIS A 47 -4.82 -1.60 -3.96
CA HIS A 47 -4.28 -2.70 -3.15
C HIS A 47 -4.37 -4.02 -3.96
N PRO A 48 -3.30 -4.84 -4.02
CA PRO A 48 -3.26 -6.03 -4.88
C PRO A 48 -4.25 -7.13 -4.45
N ASP A 49 -4.47 -7.27 -3.13
CA ASP A 49 -5.20 -8.41 -2.57
C ASP A 49 -6.53 -8.07 -1.87
N HIS A 50 -6.93 -6.79 -1.84
CA HIS A 50 -8.08 -6.34 -1.07
C HIS A 50 -8.82 -5.24 -1.82
N CYS A 51 -10.02 -5.52 -2.32
CA CYS A 51 -10.78 -4.53 -3.08
C CYS A 51 -11.30 -3.38 -2.20
N SER A 52 -11.48 -3.63 -0.90
CA SER A 52 -11.86 -2.61 0.08
C SER A 52 -10.68 -1.76 0.55
N MET A 53 -9.48 -1.96 0.00
CA MET A 53 -8.28 -1.19 0.36
C MET A 53 -7.65 -0.55 -0.88
N PHE A 54 -6.88 0.50 -0.63
CA PHE A 54 -6.03 1.17 -1.60
C PHE A 54 -4.72 1.59 -0.93
N CYS A 55 -3.80 2.14 -1.71
CA CYS A 55 -2.51 2.60 -1.23
C CYS A 55 -2.33 4.09 -1.56
N THR A 56 -1.72 4.84 -0.64
CA THR A 56 -1.29 6.22 -0.84
C THR A 56 0.23 6.30 -0.89
N CYS A 57 0.78 6.99 -1.88
CA CYS A 57 2.21 7.26 -1.93
C CYS A 57 2.60 8.42 -1.03
N ASN A 58 3.70 8.25 -0.30
CA ASN A 58 4.39 9.31 0.42
C ASN A 58 5.90 9.03 0.36
N GLY A 59 6.66 9.96 -0.23
CA GLY A 59 8.12 9.88 -0.32
C GLY A 59 8.66 8.59 -0.97
N GLY A 60 7.99 8.10 -2.04
CA GLY A 60 8.37 6.87 -2.73
C GLY A 60 7.91 5.56 -2.06
N VAL A 61 7.15 5.63 -0.97
CA VAL A 61 6.61 4.46 -0.28
C VAL A 61 5.08 4.47 -0.34
N ALA A 62 4.49 3.32 -0.65
CA ALA A 62 3.04 3.14 -0.65
C ALA A 62 2.56 2.70 0.74
N PHE A 63 1.47 3.29 1.23
CA PHE A 63 0.87 2.96 2.54
C PHE A 63 -0.59 2.54 2.38
N GLU A 64 -0.99 1.47 3.07
CA GLU A 64 -2.34 0.90 3.04
C GLU A 64 -3.37 1.86 3.63
N GLN A 65 -4.51 1.94 2.97
CA GLN A 65 -5.68 2.70 3.38
C GLN A 65 -6.92 1.84 3.20
N GLN A 66 -7.76 1.79 4.23
CA GLN A 66 -9.02 1.05 4.23
C GLN A 66 -10.17 1.98 3.80
N CYS A 67 -10.98 1.54 2.84
CA CYS A 67 -12.23 2.21 2.53
C CYS A 67 -13.21 2.13 3.71
N GLN A 68 -14.01 3.17 3.89
CA GLN A 68 -15.00 3.23 4.97
C GLN A 68 -16.15 2.26 4.71
N LEU A 69 -16.63 1.59 5.77
CA LEU A 69 -17.75 0.64 5.70
C LEU A 69 -17.49 -0.45 4.65
N ASP A 70 -18.51 -0.78 3.84
CA ASP A 70 -18.46 -1.78 2.78
C ASP A 70 -18.15 -1.15 1.40
N LEU A 71 -17.53 0.03 1.38
CA LEU A 71 -17.11 0.68 0.13
C LEU A 71 -15.87 0.01 -0.45
N LEU A 72 -15.75 0.04 -1.77
CA LEU A 72 -14.66 -0.57 -2.52
C LEU A 72 -13.88 0.47 -3.30
N TRP A 73 -12.60 0.20 -3.51
CA TRP A 73 -11.73 1.12 -4.23
C TRP A 73 -12.02 1.11 -5.73
N ASN A 74 -12.48 2.26 -6.24
CA ASN A 74 -12.72 2.51 -7.65
C ASN A 74 -11.43 3.00 -8.35
N ASP A 75 -10.78 2.10 -9.10
CA ASP A 75 -9.54 2.38 -9.82
C ASP A 75 -9.67 3.46 -10.90
N VAL A 76 -10.89 3.73 -11.39
CA VAL A 76 -11.14 4.71 -12.45
C VAL A 76 -11.26 6.12 -11.87
N LEU A 77 -11.93 6.24 -10.72
CA LEU A 77 -12.20 7.53 -10.08
C LEU A 77 -11.19 7.88 -8.97
N ASN A 78 -10.37 6.92 -8.53
CA ASN A 78 -9.47 7.01 -7.39
C ASN A 78 -10.19 7.42 -6.10
N VAL A 79 -11.28 6.73 -5.78
CA VAL A 79 -12.12 6.97 -4.59
C VAL A 79 -12.78 5.67 -4.14
N CYS A 80 -13.08 5.57 -2.85
CA CYS A 80 -13.95 4.53 -2.31
C CYS A 80 -15.40 4.77 -2.73
N ASP A 81 -15.98 3.83 -3.45
CA ASP A 81 -17.31 3.93 -4.06
C ASP A 81 -18.14 2.69 -3.70
N TRP A 82 -19.43 2.75 -4.00
CA TRP A 82 -20.36 1.65 -3.74
C TRP A 82 -20.00 0.41 -4.58
N PRO A 83 -20.16 -0.81 -4.03
CA PRO A 83 -19.79 -2.05 -4.74
C PRO A 83 -20.39 -2.18 -6.15
N GLU A 84 -21.60 -1.68 -6.38
CA GLU A 84 -22.26 -1.68 -7.69
C GLU A 84 -21.56 -0.81 -8.76
N ASN A 85 -20.73 0.14 -8.35
CA ASN A 85 -19.99 1.05 -9.23
C ASN A 85 -18.52 0.60 -9.45
N VAL A 86 -18.07 -0.46 -8.76
CA VAL A 86 -16.66 -0.87 -8.72
C VAL A 86 -16.48 -2.22 -9.39
N ASN A 87 -15.45 -2.32 -10.24
CA ASN A 87 -14.96 -3.60 -10.75
C ASN A 87 -13.67 -3.98 -10.03
N CYS A 88 -13.75 -4.91 -9.09
CA CYS A 88 -12.60 -5.38 -8.31
C CYS A 88 -11.60 -6.24 -9.10
N GLY A 89 -11.98 -6.73 -10.28
CA GLY A 89 -11.16 -7.67 -11.04
C GLY A 89 -10.82 -8.92 -10.22
N MET A 90 -9.53 -9.15 -9.99
CA MET A 90 -9.03 -10.31 -9.22
C MET A 90 -8.95 -10.05 -7.72
N ARG A 91 -9.20 -8.82 -7.27
CA ARG A 91 -9.12 -8.44 -5.85
C ARG A 91 -10.33 -9.01 -5.10
N PRO A 92 -10.14 -9.87 -4.10
CA PRO A 92 -11.23 -10.36 -3.26
C PRO A 92 -12.06 -9.22 -2.67
N ASN A 93 -13.38 -9.37 -2.73
CA ASN A 93 -14.29 -8.62 -1.88
C ASN A 93 -14.28 -9.26 -0.47
N PRO A 94 -14.31 -8.46 0.61
CA PRO A 94 -14.55 -8.99 1.95
C PRO A 94 -15.85 -9.81 2.07
#